data_AF-A0A522T8B9-F1
#
_entry.id   AF-A0A522T8B9-F1
#
_cell.length_a   1.000
_cell.length_b   1.000
_cell.length_c   1.000
_cell.angle_alpha   90.00
_cell.angle_beta   90.00
_cell.angle_gamma   90.00
#
_symmetry.space_group_name_H-M   'P 1'
#
loop_
_entity.id
_entity.type
_entity.pdbx_description
1 polymer ?
#
loop_
_entity_poly.entity_id
_entity_poly.type
_entity_poly.pdbx_seq_one_letter_code
_entity_poly.pdbx_strand_id
1 'polypeptide(L)'
;QNRLSQLDLSDPEGLQAAISDPAGIFGPEGQSEAQRRINDDIQSTIAVIEGLASNAVLKLGGRLLGNSAAIDEAFMRKRIERSDGERLSEQFFGIEVTRAGIEKGQSFIQGVIDRAGEEGVVPLWTREGSFPTPSELEAPGLWLARLELEP
;
A
#
# COMPACT_ATOMS: atom_id res chain seq x y z
N GLN A 1 17.54 3.94 17.83
CA GLN A 1 17.71 2.81 18.77
C GLN A 1 16.54 1.86 18.59
N ASN A 2 16.80 0.57 18.40
CA ASN A 2 15.83 -0.44 17.97
C ASN A 2 15.16 -1.07 19.21
N ARG A 3 13.82 -1.12 19.34
CA ARG A 3 13.18 -1.78 20.51
C ARG A 3 13.44 -3.28 20.55
N LEU A 4 13.62 -3.92 19.39
CA LEU A 4 14.02 -5.33 19.29
C LEU A 4 15.37 -5.62 19.96
N SER A 5 16.31 -4.66 19.96
CA SER A 5 17.58 -4.80 20.69
C SER A 5 17.48 -4.57 22.19
N GLN A 6 16.30 -4.15 22.69
CA GLN A 6 15.99 -4.00 24.12
C GLN A 6 15.13 -5.15 24.65
N LEU A 7 14.69 -6.09 23.80
CA LEU A 7 14.04 -7.32 24.25
C LEU A 7 15.10 -8.25 24.83
N ASP A 8 15.21 -8.22 26.16
CA ASP A 8 15.97 -9.22 26.89
C ASP A 8 15.21 -10.54 26.86
N LEU A 9 15.68 -11.47 26.02
CA LEU A 9 15.09 -12.82 25.88
C LEU A 9 15.26 -13.68 27.14
N SER A 10 16.03 -13.21 28.13
CA SER A 10 16.16 -13.84 29.43
C SER A 10 15.19 -13.30 30.48
N ASP A 11 14.44 -12.24 30.16
CA ASP A 11 13.38 -11.68 31.00
C ASP A 11 12.00 -12.23 30.57
N PRO A 12 11.42 -13.19 31.33
CA PRO A 12 10.12 -13.75 31.00
C PRO A 12 8.98 -12.74 31.08
N GLU A 13 9.09 -11.68 31.89
CA GLU A 13 8.05 -10.65 31.99
C GLU A 13 8.10 -9.70 30.78
N GLY A 14 9.29 -9.29 30.34
CA GLY A 14 9.49 -8.53 29.11
C GLY A 14 9.06 -9.29 27.85
N LEU A 15 9.33 -10.60 27.79
CA LEU A 15 8.82 -11.48 26.74
C LEU A 15 7.29 -11.60 26.78
N GLN A 16 6.70 -11.73 27.97
CA GLN A 16 5.25 -11.83 28.13
C GLN A 16 4.54 -10.53 27.73
N ALA A 17 5.12 -9.37 28.05
CA ALA A 17 4.62 -8.06 27.62
C ALA A 17 4.70 -7.92 26.09
N ALA A 18 5.80 -8.38 25.47
CA ALA A 18 5.98 -8.34 24.03
C ALA A 18 5.00 -9.23 23.24
N ILE A 19 4.67 -10.39 23.81
CA ILE A 19 3.68 -11.32 23.25
C ILE A 19 2.25 -10.80 23.47
N SER A 20 2.01 -10.09 24.59
CA SER A 20 0.68 -9.56 24.94
C SER A 20 0.34 -8.25 24.22
N ASP A 21 1.34 -7.47 23.79
CA ASP A 21 1.17 -6.31 22.92
C ASP A 21 2.13 -6.36 21.71
N PRO A 22 1.86 -7.25 20.73
CA PRO A 22 2.66 -7.32 19.50
C PRO A 22 2.61 -6.01 18.71
N ALA A 23 1.49 -5.30 18.77
CA ALA A 23 1.28 -4.04 18.05
C ALA A 23 2.21 -2.92 18.56
N GLY A 24 2.51 -2.85 19.86
CA GLY A 24 3.45 -1.88 20.43
C GLY A 24 4.92 -2.09 20.04
N ILE A 25 5.28 -3.27 19.53
CA ILE A 25 6.65 -3.63 19.14
C ILE A 25 6.82 -3.67 17.61
N PHE A 26 5.87 -4.30 16.91
CA PHE A 26 5.91 -4.49 15.46
C PHE A 26 5.12 -3.41 14.70
N GLY A 27 4.22 -2.71 15.39
CA GLY A 27 3.48 -1.58 14.84
C GLY A 27 4.31 -0.29 14.70
N PRO A 28 3.69 0.78 14.18
CA PRO A 28 4.39 1.98 13.70
C PRO A 28 5.26 2.66 14.77
N GLU A 29 4.84 2.62 16.04
CA GLU A 29 5.52 3.28 17.16
C GLU A 29 6.79 2.55 17.62
N GLY A 30 6.91 1.26 17.34
CA GLY A 30 8.08 0.43 17.69
C GLY A 30 9.21 0.48 16.66
N GLN A 31 8.95 1.05 15.47
CA GLN A 31 9.84 0.94 14.31
C GLN A 31 10.96 1.98 14.29
N SER A 32 12.16 1.52 13.92
CA SER A 32 13.30 2.40 13.61
C SER A 32 13.01 3.28 12.39
N GLU A 33 13.74 4.39 12.23
CA GLU A 33 13.55 5.28 11.06
C GLU A 33 13.83 4.57 9.73
N ALA A 34 14.83 3.68 9.68
CA ALA A 34 15.11 2.87 8.50
C ALA A 34 13.96 1.91 8.18
N GLN A 35 13.37 1.29 9.22
CA GLN A 35 12.22 0.40 9.05
C GLN A 35 10.98 1.16 8.56
N ARG A 36 10.74 2.37 9.09
CA ARG A 36 9.64 3.23 8.63
C ARG A 36 9.76 3.59 7.15
N ARG A 37 10.96 3.95 6.68
CA ARG A 37 11.19 4.25 5.25
C ARG A 37 10.87 3.05 4.35
N ILE A 38 11.31 1.85 4.74
CA ILE A 38 10.98 0.61 4.00
C ILE A 38 9.48 0.35 4.02
N ASN A 39 8.82 0.60 5.16
CA ASN A 39 7.38 0.46 5.28
C ASN A 39 6.65 1.42 4.34
N ASP A 40 7.06 2.69 4.28
CA ASP A 40 6.48 3.69 3.37
C ASP A 40 6.59 3.26 1.89
N ASP A 41 7.72 2.65 1.49
CA ASP A 41 7.91 2.12 0.14
C ASP A 41 6.99 0.92 -0.15
N ILE A 42 6.84 0.01 0.82
CA ILE A 42 5.90 -1.12 0.74
C ILE A 42 4.46 -0.60 0.63
N GLN A 43 4.08 0.37 1.46
CA GLN A 43 2.76 0.98 1.44
C GLN A 43 2.47 1.67 0.11
N SER A 44 3.46 2.34 -0.47
CA SER A 44 3.34 2.96 -1.79
C SER A 44 3.12 1.91 -2.89
N THR A 45 3.83 0.80 -2.82
CA THR A 45 3.65 -0.34 -3.73
C THR A 45 2.24 -0.92 -3.63
N ILE A 46 1.75 -1.13 -2.42
CA ILE A 46 0.41 -1.65 -2.16
C ILE A 46 -0.66 -0.69 -2.69
N ALA A 47 -0.53 0.61 -2.41
CA ALA A 47 -1.44 1.62 -2.91
C ALA A 47 -1.55 1.55 -4.44
N VAL A 48 -0.43 1.42 -5.15
CA VAL A 48 -0.40 1.33 -6.61
C VAL A 48 -1.10 0.08 -7.13
N ILE A 49 -0.85 -1.08 -6.51
CA ILE A 49 -1.50 -2.34 -6.85
C ILE A 49 -3.03 -2.21 -6.66
N GLU A 50 -3.46 -1.62 -5.55
CA GLU A 50 -4.88 -1.36 -5.27
C GLU A 50 -5.50 -0.38 -6.28
N GLY A 51 -4.75 0.66 -6.67
CA GLY A 51 -5.14 1.62 -7.70
C GLY A 51 -5.35 0.94 -9.07
N LEU A 52 -4.41 0.09 -9.49
CA LEU A 52 -4.49 -0.68 -10.73
C LEU A 52 -5.68 -1.63 -10.72
N ALA A 53 -5.86 -2.38 -9.64
CA ALA A 53 -6.99 -3.29 -9.48
C ALA A 53 -8.33 -2.55 -9.53
N SER A 54 -8.42 -1.37 -8.90
CA SER A 54 -9.62 -0.52 -8.94
C SER A 54 -9.91 -0.02 -10.36
N ASN A 55 -8.88 0.48 -11.06
CA ASN A 55 -9.01 0.93 -12.45
C ASN A 55 -9.50 -0.19 -13.38
N ALA A 56 -8.98 -1.42 -13.20
CA ALA A 56 -9.42 -2.58 -13.97
C ALA A 56 -10.90 -2.93 -13.69
N VAL A 57 -11.31 -2.91 -12.42
CA VAL A 57 -12.71 -3.17 -12.01
C VAL A 57 -13.65 -2.12 -12.61
N LEU A 58 -13.32 -0.83 -12.52
CA LEU A 58 -14.12 0.27 -13.06
C LEU A 58 -14.31 0.15 -14.57
N LYS A 59 -13.22 -0.09 -15.31
CA LYS A 59 -13.28 -0.25 -16.77
C LYS A 59 -14.11 -1.45 -17.21
N LEU A 60 -13.91 -2.60 -16.56
CA LEU A 60 -14.65 -3.81 -16.88
C LEU A 60 -16.11 -3.71 -16.45
N GLY A 61 -16.39 -3.10 -15.29
CA GLY A 61 -17.72 -2.87 -14.75
C GLY A 61 -18.56 -1.98 -15.65
N GLY A 62 -18.01 -0.83 -16.08
CA GLY A 62 -18.69 0.08 -17.01
C GLY A 62 -19.00 -0.57 -18.36
N ARG A 63 -18.11 -1.45 -18.85
CA ARG A 63 -18.29 -2.14 -20.14
C ARG A 63 -19.30 -3.29 -20.08
N LEU A 64 -19.34 -4.05 -18.97
CA LEU A 64 -20.06 -5.33 -18.91
C LEU A 64 -21.39 -5.25 -18.15
N LEU A 65 -21.52 -4.38 -17.15
CA LEU A 65 -22.57 -4.47 -16.13
C LEU A 65 -23.45 -3.21 -16.03
N GLY A 66 -23.17 -2.15 -16.78
CA GLY A 66 -23.91 -0.90 -16.68
C GLY A 66 -23.60 -0.17 -15.38
N ASN A 67 -24.57 -0.06 -14.44
CA ASN A 67 -24.45 0.75 -13.22
C ASN A 67 -23.31 0.27 -12.28
N SER A 68 -22.09 0.80 -12.49
CA SER A 68 -20.88 0.35 -11.81
C SER A 68 -20.79 0.81 -10.35
N ALA A 69 -21.38 1.95 -10.01
CA ALA A 69 -21.15 2.61 -8.72
C ALA A 69 -21.52 1.75 -7.49
N ALA A 70 -22.60 0.98 -7.57
CA ALA A 70 -23.00 0.08 -6.48
C ALA A 70 -22.07 -1.13 -6.34
N ILE A 71 -21.51 -1.61 -7.46
CA ILE A 71 -20.53 -2.70 -7.48
C ILE A 71 -19.20 -2.20 -6.93
N ASP A 72 -18.76 -1.02 -7.36
CA ASP A 72 -17.53 -0.39 -6.88
C ASP A 72 -17.55 -0.21 -5.36
N GLU A 73 -18.65 0.30 -4.81
CA GLU A 73 -18.80 0.48 -3.36
C GLU A 73 -18.83 -0.87 -2.60
N ALA A 74 -19.50 -1.88 -3.15
CA ALA A 74 -19.50 -3.22 -2.56
C ALA A 74 -18.09 -3.86 -2.55
N PHE A 75 -17.32 -3.67 -3.62
CA PHE A 75 -15.93 -4.12 -3.68
C PHE A 75 -15.02 -3.36 -2.70
N MET A 76 -15.18 -2.04 -2.60
CA MET A 76 -14.44 -1.23 -1.65
C MET A 76 -14.71 -1.64 -0.20
N ARG A 77 -15.99 -1.89 0.14
CA ARG A 77 -16.36 -2.39 1.46
C ARG A 77 -15.68 -3.72 1.76
N LYS A 78 -15.72 -4.65 0.80
CA LYS A 78 -15.08 -5.97 0.96
C LYS A 78 -13.56 -5.89 1.11
N ARG A 79 -12.89 -4.93 0.47
CA ARG A 79 -11.43 -4.74 0.62
C ARG A 79 -11.03 -4.20 1.99
N ILE A 80 -11.92 -3.41 2.61
CA ILE A 80 -11.70 -2.80 3.93
C ILE A 80 -12.18 -3.74 5.06
N GLU A 81 -13.17 -4.60 4.80
CA GLU A 81 -13.55 -5.67 5.73
C GLU A 81 -12.43 -6.70 5.83
N ARG A 82 -11.75 -6.71 6.99
CA ARG A 82 -10.68 -7.66 7.33
C ARG A 82 -11.17 -8.66 8.37
N SER A 83 -10.88 -9.93 8.11
CA SER A 83 -10.98 -10.99 9.12
C SER A 83 -9.96 -10.79 10.25
N ASP A 84 -10.21 -11.39 11.41
CA ASP A 84 -9.30 -11.28 12.56
C ASP A 84 -7.89 -11.80 12.26
N GLY A 85 -7.78 -12.82 11.40
CA GLY A 85 -6.49 -13.36 10.96
C GLY A 85 -5.70 -12.42 10.05
N GLU A 86 -6.39 -11.66 9.19
CA GLU A 86 -5.77 -10.64 8.36
C GLU A 86 -5.25 -9.49 9.23
N ARG A 87 -6.08 -8.98 10.15
CA ARG A 87 -5.67 -7.90 11.08
C ARG A 87 -4.45 -8.25 11.91
N LEU A 88 -4.35 -9.50 12.36
CA LEU A 88 -3.21 -9.99 13.11
C LEU A 88 -1.95 -10.06 12.24
N SER A 89 -2.09 -10.52 10.99
CA SER A 89 -0.98 -10.57 10.03
C SER A 89 -0.47 -9.17 9.69
N GLU A 90 -1.37 -8.21 9.48
CA GLU A 90 -1.04 -6.80 9.23
C GLU A 90 -0.26 -6.19 10.40
N GLN A 91 -0.63 -6.51 11.65
CA GLN A 91 0.11 -6.07 12.84
C GLN A 91 1.52 -6.66 12.92
N PHE A 92 1.70 -7.92 12.56
CA PHE A 92 3.03 -8.55 12.57
C PHE A 92 3.96 -8.00 11.48
N PHE A 93 3.44 -7.74 10.29
CA PHE A 93 4.25 -7.25 9.18
C PHE A 93 4.30 -5.73 9.09
N GLY A 94 3.45 -5.01 9.84
CA GLY A 94 3.26 -3.56 9.73
C GLY A 94 2.67 -3.15 8.38
N ILE A 95 2.05 -4.08 7.66
CA ILE A 95 1.53 -3.87 6.31
C ILE A 95 0.01 -3.81 6.42
N GLU A 96 -0.55 -2.62 6.39
CA GLU A 96 -2.00 -2.41 6.43
C GLU A 96 -2.51 -1.90 5.07
N VAL A 97 -3.65 -2.44 4.61
CA VAL A 97 -4.37 -1.84 3.48
C VAL A 97 -5.43 -0.90 4.05
N THR A 98 -5.18 0.40 3.93
CA THR A 98 -6.09 1.43 4.44
C THR A 98 -6.95 2.01 3.33
N ARG A 99 -8.13 2.54 3.69
CA ARG A 99 -8.97 3.31 2.74
C ARG A 99 -8.17 4.46 2.11
N ALA A 100 -7.40 5.19 2.92
CA ALA A 100 -6.56 6.28 2.44
C ALA A 100 -5.50 5.80 1.45
N GLY A 101 -4.88 4.65 1.69
CA GLY A 101 -3.93 4.03 0.75
C GLY A 101 -4.58 3.67 -0.58
N ILE A 102 -5.79 3.10 -0.55
CA ILE A 102 -6.53 2.79 -1.77
C ILE A 102 -6.88 4.07 -2.55
N GLU A 103 -7.37 5.12 -1.87
CA GLU A 103 -7.72 6.40 -2.50
C GLU A 103 -6.49 7.09 -3.12
N LYS A 104 -5.33 7.04 -2.46
CA LYS A 104 -4.04 7.51 -3.01
C LYS A 104 -3.66 6.75 -4.27
N GLY A 105 -3.73 5.42 -4.22
CA GLY A 105 -3.47 4.55 -5.37
C GLY A 105 -4.34 4.87 -6.57
N GLN A 106 -5.65 5.02 -6.35
CA GLN A 106 -6.61 5.40 -7.39
C GLN A 106 -6.28 6.78 -7.98
N SER A 107 -6.01 7.76 -7.12
CA SER A 107 -5.64 9.12 -7.54
C SER A 107 -4.33 9.13 -8.35
N PHE A 108 -3.35 8.32 -7.95
CA PHE A 108 -2.09 8.16 -8.69
C PHE A 108 -2.34 7.61 -10.10
N ILE A 109 -3.05 6.48 -10.20
CA ILE A 109 -3.35 5.84 -11.49
C ILE A 109 -4.15 6.77 -12.40
N GLN A 110 -5.17 7.44 -11.88
CA GLN A 110 -5.92 8.43 -12.65
C GLN A 110 -5.02 9.57 -13.11
N GLY A 111 -4.17 10.10 -12.22
CA GLY A 111 -3.25 11.18 -12.55
C GLY A 111 -2.20 10.81 -13.60
N VAL A 112 -1.75 9.55 -13.65
CA VAL A 112 -0.91 9.02 -14.72
C VAL A 112 -1.68 9.00 -16.04
N ILE A 113 -2.89 8.42 -16.04
CA ILE A 113 -3.74 8.30 -17.23
C ILE A 113 -4.08 9.67 -17.82
N ASP A 114 -4.40 10.65 -16.98
CA ASP A 114 -4.70 12.03 -17.41
C ASP A 114 -3.53 12.70 -18.13
N ARG A 115 -2.28 12.29 -17.84
CA ARG A 115 -1.04 12.91 -18.35
C ARG A 115 -0.44 12.16 -19.54
N ALA A 116 -0.44 10.83 -19.49
CA ALA A 116 0.26 9.96 -20.43
C ALA A 116 -0.67 8.97 -21.15
N GLY A 117 -1.99 9.09 -20.95
CA GLY A 117 -2.96 8.16 -21.49
C GLY A 117 -2.93 6.79 -20.81
N GLU A 118 -3.73 5.89 -21.34
CA GLU A 118 -3.91 4.54 -20.77
C GLU A 118 -2.65 3.69 -20.78
N GLU A 119 -1.74 3.94 -21.73
CA GLU A 119 -0.45 3.25 -21.82
C GLU A 119 0.56 3.77 -20.79
N GLY A 120 0.30 4.93 -20.17
CA GLY A 120 1.18 5.52 -19.16
C GLY A 120 1.39 4.65 -17.93
N VAL A 121 0.45 3.75 -17.62
CA VAL A 121 0.59 2.82 -16.48
C VAL A 121 1.33 1.51 -16.82
N VAL A 122 1.57 1.22 -18.10
CA VAL A 122 2.24 -0.01 -18.57
C VAL A 122 3.61 -0.26 -17.93
N PRO A 123 4.46 0.77 -17.69
CA PRO A 123 5.73 0.59 -17.00
C PRO A 123 5.62 -0.17 -15.68
N LEU A 124 4.53 0.02 -14.92
CA LEU A 124 4.33 -0.57 -13.58
C LEU A 124 4.44 -2.11 -13.54
N TRP A 125 4.19 -2.79 -14.67
CA TRP A 125 4.30 -4.26 -14.75
C TRP A 125 5.27 -4.75 -15.84
N THR A 126 5.89 -3.84 -16.59
CA THR A 126 6.82 -4.19 -17.69
C THR A 126 8.26 -3.82 -17.40
N ARG A 127 8.51 -2.86 -16.51
CA ARG A 127 9.84 -2.36 -16.18
C ARG A 127 10.18 -2.66 -14.73
N GLU A 128 11.35 -3.23 -14.51
CA GLU A 128 11.89 -3.46 -13.16
C GLU A 128 12.15 -2.11 -12.46
N GLY A 129 11.88 -2.02 -11.15
CA GLY A 129 12.08 -0.78 -10.39
C GLY A 129 11.16 0.39 -10.77
N SER A 130 10.10 0.12 -11.53
CA SER A 130 9.14 1.15 -11.98
C SER A 130 8.09 1.51 -10.95
N PHE A 131 8.01 0.84 -9.79
CA PHE A 131 7.09 1.25 -8.74
C PHE A 131 7.41 2.67 -8.26
N PRO A 132 6.38 3.50 -7.98
CA PRO A 132 6.61 4.84 -7.49
C PRO A 132 7.06 4.83 -6.03
N THR A 133 7.91 5.79 -5.70
CA THR A 133 8.22 6.17 -4.32
C THR A 133 7.00 6.82 -3.64
N PRO A 134 7.01 6.98 -2.31
CA PRO A 134 5.93 7.68 -1.60
C PRO A 134 5.68 9.10 -2.12
N SER A 135 6.73 9.84 -2.49
CA SER A 135 6.58 11.20 -3.04
C SER A 135 6.00 11.21 -4.46
N GLU A 136 6.32 10.20 -5.26
CA GLU A 136 5.80 10.04 -6.61
C GLU A 136 4.34 9.59 -6.62
N LEU A 137 3.91 8.81 -5.62
CA LEU A 137 2.53 8.41 -5.44
C LEU A 137 1.60 9.64 -5.30
N GLU A 138 2.04 10.65 -4.55
CA GLU A 138 1.32 11.92 -4.36
C GLU A 138 1.42 12.85 -5.59
N ALA A 139 2.43 12.65 -6.43
CA ALA A 139 2.71 13.49 -7.59
C ALA A 139 3.06 12.65 -8.84
N PRO A 140 2.04 12.14 -9.56
CA PRO A 140 2.21 11.24 -10.71
C PRO A 140 3.13 11.77 -11.82
N GLY A 141 3.24 13.09 -11.97
CA GLY A 141 4.16 13.72 -12.91
C GLY A 141 5.64 13.48 -12.59
N LEU A 142 6.01 13.37 -11.31
CA LEU A 142 7.38 13.05 -10.91
C LEU A 142 7.78 11.64 -11.35
N TRP A 143 6.85 10.69 -11.20
CA TRP A 143 7.04 9.31 -11.62
C TRP A 143 7.26 9.20 -13.13
N LEU A 144 6.38 9.84 -13.91
CA LEU A 144 6.52 9.88 -15.38
C LEU A 144 7.85 10.49 -15.80
N ALA A 145 8.24 11.61 -15.20
CA ALA A 145 9.52 12.27 -15.50
C ALA A 145 10.72 11.37 -15.17
N ARG A 146 10.68 10.60 -14.07
CA ARG A 146 11.75 9.64 -13.75
C ARG A 146 11.86 8.55 -14.82
N LEU A 147 10.73 7.99 -15.26
CA LEU A 147 10.72 6.93 -16.27
C LEU A 147 11.21 7.38 -17.65
N GLU A 148 11.08 8.66 -17.96
CA GLU A 148 11.65 9.27 -19.17
C GLU A 148 13.17 9.43 -19.10
N LEU A 149 13.71 9.70 -17.92
CA LEU A 149 15.16 9.89 -17.70
C LEU A 149 15.93 8.56 -17.63
N GLU A 150 15.28 7.49 -17.20
CA GLU A 150 15.87 6.16 -17.03
C GLU A 150 15.21 5.13 -17.96
N PRO A 151 15.23 5.28 -19.30
CA PRO A 151 14.39 4.51 -20.22
C PRO A 151 14.54 2.99 -20.14
#